data_AF-A0A1G1KNF3-F1
#
_entry.id   AF-A0A1G1KNF3-F1
#
_cell.length_a   1.000
_cell.length_b   1.000
_cell.length_c   1.000
_cell.angle_alpha   90.00
_cell.angle_beta   90.00
_cell.angle_gamma   90.00
#
_symmetry.space_group_name_H-M   'P 1'
#
loop_
_entity.id
_entity.type
_entity.pdbx_description
1 polymer ?
#
loop_
_entity_poly.entity_id
_entity_poly.type
_entity_poly.pdbx_seq_one_letter_code
_entity_poly.pdbx_strand_id
1 'polypeptide(L)'
;MKKILIALIALTFATSLCFADGSGQAAKSTSELKTFVGKIVSLEYADPTKGVDKNNMKVLGPDGNPVSFTVPLTVTLLDAATRITTLNTFKVGDTVKVERVKDEVRSVQKTR
;
A
#
# COMPACT_ATOMS: atom_id res chain seq x y z
N MET A 1 -29.99 -43.00 -49.10
CA MET A 1 -30.36 -41.75 -49.79
C MET A 1 -30.78 -40.70 -48.76
N LYS A 2 -30.50 -39.43 -49.07
CA LYS A 2 -30.86 -38.17 -48.38
C LYS A 2 -29.92 -37.70 -47.26
N LYS A 3 -29.07 -36.78 -47.72
CA LYS A 3 -28.29 -35.76 -47.03
C LYS A 3 -29.16 -34.96 -46.05
N ILE A 4 -28.66 -34.63 -44.87
CA ILE A 4 -28.91 -33.31 -44.25
C ILE A 4 -27.57 -32.79 -43.70
N LEU A 5 -27.19 -31.67 -44.30
CA LEU A 5 -26.14 -30.74 -43.95
C LEU A 5 -26.80 -29.65 -43.10
N ILE A 6 -26.31 -29.37 -41.89
CA ILE A 6 -26.47 -28.03 -41.28
C ILE A 6 -25.17 -27.66 -40.57
N ALA A 7 -24.49 -26.71 -41.19
CA ALA A 7 -23.40 -25.92 -40.64
C ALA A 7 -23.97 -24.81 -39.76
N LEU A 8 -23.32 -24.51 -38.62
CA LEU A 8 -23.16 -23.15 -38.11
C LEU A 8 -22.23 -23.17 -36.88
N ILE A 9 -20.93 -22.97 -37.09
CA ILE A 9 -20.04 -22.55 -36.00
C ILE A 9 -19.75 -21.08 -36.26
N ALA A 10 -20.49 -20.23 -35.54
CA ALA A 10 -20.22 -18.81 -35.45
C ALA A 10 -18.96 -18.62 -34.60
N LEU A 11 -17.84 -18.33 -35.24
CA LEU A 11 -16.68 -17.77 -34.56
C LEU A 11 -16.52 -16.32 -35.04
N THR A 12 -17.26 -15.43 -34.39
CA THR A 12 -17.14 -13.99 -34.58
C THR A 12 -15.80 -13.54 -33.99
N PHE A 13 -14.80 -13.40 -34.86
CA PHE A 13 -13.60 -12.63 -34.57
C PHE A 13 -13.96 -11.15 -34.53
N ALA A 14 -14.40 -10.67 -33.36
CA ALA A 14 -14.37 -9.26 -33.04
C ALA A 14 -12.94 -8.91 -32.64
N THR A 15 -12.09 -8.65 -33.62
CA THR A 15 -10.83 -7.92 -33.39
C THR A 15 -11.21 -6.54 -32.89
N SER A 16 -11.08 -6.36 -31.59
CA SER A 16 -11.37 -5.12 -30.88
C SER A 16 -10.64 -3.95 -31.55
N LEU A 17 -11.45 -2.97 -31.93
CA LEU A 17 -11.08 -1.68 -32.49
C LEU A 17 -10.02 -1.01 -31.60
N CYS A 18 -8.81 -0.83 -32.13
CA CYS A 18 -7.86 0.13 -31.59
C CYS A 18 -8.24 1.50 -32.14
N PHE A 19 -8.86 2.33 -31.31
CA PHE A 19 -8.94 3.76 -31.54
C PHE A 19 -8.32 4.50 -30.36
N ALA A 20 -7.56 5.52 -30.74
CA ALA A 20 -6.75 6.41 -29.94
C ALA A 20 -7.51 7.11 -28.80
N ASP A 21 -6.81 7.42 -27.72
CA ASP A 21 -6.75 8.81 -27.24
C ASP A 21 -5.51 8.99 -26.35
N GLY A 22 -4.58 9.81 -26.83
CA GLY A 22 -3.57 10.41 -25.98
C GLY A 22 -4.20 11.57 -25.24
N SER A 23 -4.64 11.34 -24.01
CA SER A 23 -4.79 12.40 -23.03
C SER A 23 -4.58 11.79 -21.65
N GLY A 24 -3.70 12.43 -20.88
CA GLY A 24 -3.24 11.93 -19.61
C GLY A 24 -4.40 11.54 -18.71
N GLN A 25 -4.57 10.25 -18.46
CA GLN A 25 -5.08 9.82 -17.18
C GLN A 25 -4.02 10.24 -16.17
N ALA A 26 -4.11 11.50 -15.72
CA ALA A 26 -3.76 11.83 -14.35
C ALA A 26 -4.53 10.79 -13.54
N ALA A 27 -3.81 9.75 -13.11
CA ALA A 27 -4.36 8.71 -12.26
C ALA A 27 -5.10 9.47 -11.17
N LYS A 28 -6.43 9.41 -11.23
CA LYS A 28 -7.30 10.00 -10.22
C LYS A 28 -6.85 9.28 -8.97
N SER A 29 -5.98 9.93 -8.22
CA SER A 29 -5.21 9.30 -7.16
C SER A 29 -6.18 9.17 -6.02
N THR A 30 -7.02 8.15 -6.13
CA THR A 30 -7.99 7.74 -5.14
C THR A 30 -7.17 7.64 -3.87
N SER A 31 -7.40 8.56 -2.93
CA SER A 31 -6.82 8.51 -1.59
C SER A 31 -7.45 7.33 -0.87
N GLU A 32 -7.11 6.13 -1.30
CA GLU A 32 -7.56 4.90 -0.69
C GLU A 32 -6.67 4.63 0.51
N LEU A 33 -7.33 4.41 1.64
CA LEU A 33 -6.68 3.94 2.84
C LEU A 33 -6.16 2.53 2.57
N LYS A 34 -4.84 2.38 2.56
CA LYS A 34 -4.15 1.11 2.45
C LYS A 34 -3.76 0.63 3.83
N THR A 35 -4.10 -0.62 4.12
CA THR A 35 -3.77 -1.28 5.37
C THR A 35 -2.99 -2.55 5.09
N PHE A 36 -1.88 -2.74 5.80
CA PHE A 36 -1.09 -3.97 5.72
C PHE A 36 -0.42 -4.30 7.04
N VAL A 37 -0.06 -5.57 7.22
CA VAL A 37 0.73 -6.05 8.35
C VAL A 37 2.12 -6.41 7.84
N GLY A 38 3.15 -6.02 8.56
CA GLY A 38 4.53 -6.28 8.18
C GLY A 38 5.51 -6.14 9.33
N LYS A 39 6.78 -6.45 9.07
CA LYS A 39 7.85 -6.39 10.08
C LYS A 39 8.69 -5.13 9.91
N ILE A 40 8.95 -4.40 10.98
CA ILE A 40 9.86 -3.24 10.92
C ILE A 40 11.27 -3.75 10.58
N VAL A 41 11.87 -3.22 9.52
CA VAL A 41 13.24 -3.56 9.09
C VAL A 41 14.20 -2.39 9.22
N SER A 42 13.69 -1.15 9.25
CA SER A 42 14.49 0.04 9.58
C SER A 42 13.62 1.08 10.29
N LEU A 43 14.24 1.81 11.20
CA LEU A 43 13.64 2.93 11.91
C LEU A 43 14.71 4.01 12.08
N GLU A 44 14.45 5.17 11.49
CA GLU A 44 15.31 6.35 11.58
C GLU A 44 14.51 7.47 12.24
N TYR A 45 14.99 7.87 13.43
CA TYR A 45 14.35 8.93 14.19
C TYR A 45 14.73 10.29 13.63
N ALA A 46 13.73 11.17 13.56
CA ALA A 46 13.94 12.56 13.21
C ALA A 46 14.87 13.19 14.25
N ASP A 47 15.82 14.00 13.78
CA ASP A 47 16.62 14.86 14.64
C ASP A 47 16.01 16.28 14.63
N PRO A 48 15.19 16.64 15.64
CA PRO A 48 14.52 17.93 15.66
C PRO A 48 15.51 19.09 15.73
N THR A 49 16.74 18.87 16.21
CA THR A 49 17.80 19.89 16.25
C THR A 49 18.31 20.26 14.86
N LYS A 50 18.06 19.41 13.87
CA LYS A 50 18.41 19.62 12.46
C LYS A 50 17.22 20.08 11.61
N GLY A 51 16.10 20.43 12.23
CA GLY A 51 14.89 20.87 11.53
C GLY A 51 14.14 19.75 10.81
N VAL A 52 14.38 18.48 11.18
CA VAL A 52 13.64 17.33 10.65
C VAL A 52 12.55 16.95 11.64
N ASP A 53 11.28 17.06 11.23
CA ASP A 53 10.09 16.84 12.06
C ASP A 53 9.43 15.47 11.84
N LYS A 54 10.03 14.62 10.99
CA LYS A 54 9.45 13.34 10.61
C LYS A 54 10.44 12.19 10.67
N ASN A 55 9.97 11.08 11.19
CA ASN A 55 10.75 9.85 11.29
C ASN A 55 10.59 9.04 10.00
N ASN A 56 11.58 8.25 9.64
CA ASN A 56 11.47 7.31 8.54
C ASN A 56 11.32 5.89 9.08
N MET A 57 10.32 5.18 8.59
CA MET A 57 10.10 3.78 8.93
C MET A 57 10.05 2.95 7.65
N LYS A 58 10.72 1.80 7.68
CA LYS A 58 10.68 0.80 6.61
C LYS A 58 10.11 -0.48 7.17
N VAL A 59 9.04 -0.96 6.55
CA VAL A 59 8.33 -2.19 6.95
C VAL A 59 8.36 -3.17 5.80
N LEU A 60 8.76 -4.41 6.07
CA LEU A 60 8.64 -5.50 5.12
C LEU A 60 7.18 -5.90 5.01
N GLY A 61 6.56 -5.64 3.85
CA GLY A 61 5.18 -6.00 3.57
C GLY A 61 4.97 -7.52 3.49
N PRO A 62 3.71 -7.97 3.42
CA PRO A 62 3.37 -9.39 3.36
C PRO A 62 3.84 -10.06 2.06
N ASP A 63 4.07 -9.29 1.00
CA ASP A 63 4.63 -9.69 -0.28
C ASP A 63 6.17 -9.78 -0.27
N GLY A 64 6.81 -9.50 0.87
CA GLY A 64 8.26 -9.48 1.00
C GLY A 64 8.91 -8.22 0.42
N ASN A 65 8.13 -7.26 -0.06
CA ASN A 65 8.67 -5.99 -0.55
C ASN A 65 8.76 -4.98 0.60
N PRO A 66 9.90 -4.28 0.75
CA PRO A 66 9.99 -3.25 1.74
C PRO A 66 9.21 -2.00 1.32
N VAL A 67 8.38 -1.52 2.24
CA VAL A 67 7.62 -0.27 2.11
C VAL A 67 8.24 0.77 3.03
N SER A 68 8.77 1.83 2.44
CA SER A 68 9.26 3.01 3.17
C SER A 68 8.15 4.05 3.28
N PHE A 69 8.03 4.67 4.44
CA PHE A 69 7.12 5.78 4.65
C PHE A 69 7.62 6.69 5.76
N THR A 70 7.11 7.90 5.74
CA THR A 70 7.45 8.92 6.72
C THR A 70 6.36 8.95 7.80
N VAL A 71 6.79 8.94 9.06
CA VAL A 71 5.93 8.97 10.25
C VAL A 71 6.09 10.34 10.92
N PRO A 72 5.15 11.28 10.69
CA PRO A 72 5.06 12.51 11.45
C PRO A 72 4.98 12.24 12.96
N LEU A 73 5.51 13.16 13.77
CA LEU A 73 5.38 13.09 15.24
C LEU A 73 3.93 13.10 15.73
N THR A 74 3.00 13.59 14.90
CA THR A 74 1.56 13.67 15.19
C THR A 74 0.79 12.39 14.86
N VAL A 75 1.42 11.37 14.29
CA VAL A 75 0.75 10.11 13.95
C VAL A 75 0.32 9.38 15.22
N THR A 76 -0.88 8.82 15.20
CA THR A 76 -1.35 7.91 16.25
C THR A 76 -0.59 6.59 16.17
N LEU A 77 0.24 6.36 17.17
CA LEU A 77 0.97 5.10 17.33
C LEU A 77 0.32 4.29 18.44
N LEU A 78 0.08 3.00 18.20
CA LEU A 78 -0.58 2.11 19.13
C LEU A 78 0.32 0.93 19.49
N ASP A 79 0.39 0.60 20.78
CA ASP A 79 1.05 -0.64 21.23
C ASP A 79 0.17 -1.89 20.99
N ALA A 80 0.68 -3.05 21.39
CA ALA A 80 -0.03 -4.32 21.25
C ALA A 80 -1.27 -4.45 22.16
N ALA A 81 -1.43 -3.54 23.12
CA ALA A 81 -2.61 -3.37 23.96
C ALA A 81 -3.50 -2.21 23.48
N THR A 82 -3.30 -1.73 22.23
CA THR A 82 -4.05 -0.63 21.59
C THR A 82 -3.95 0.71 22.33
N ARG A 83 -2.91 0.92 23.14
CA ARG A 83 -2.70 2.18 23.85
C ARG A 83 -1.91 3.15 22.99
N ILE A 84 -2.27 4.42 23.03
CA ILE A 84 -1.50 5.48 22.39
C ILE A 84 -0.09 5.47 22.99
N THR A 85 0.91 5.45 22.12
CA THR A 85 2.32 5.34 22.47
C THR A 85 3.17 6.25 21.59
N THR A 86 4.48 6.21 21.79
CA THR A 86 5.48 7.00 21.07
C THR A 86 6.34 6.09 20.20
N LEU A 87 6.95 6.65 19.15
CA LEU A 87 7.71 5.86 18.17
C LEU A 87 8.91 5.12 18.78
N ASN A 88 9.47 5.63 19.88
CA ASN A 88 10.56 4.99 20.62
C ASN A 88 10.19 3.64 21.26
N THR A 89 8.90 3.27 21.33
CA THR A 89 8.47 1.95 21.83
C THR A 89 8.46 0.87 20.75
N PHE A 90 8.62 1.27 19.49
CA PHE A 90 8.79 0.39 18.34
C PHE A 90 10.28 0.12 18.13
N LYS A 91 10.60 -1.12 17.75
CA LYS A 91 11.96 -1.52 17.39
C LYS A 91 11.97 -2.32 16.09
N VAL A 92 13.14 -2.36 15.46
CA VAL A 92 13.40 -3.28 14.35
C VAL A 92 13.06 -4.69 14.80
N GLY A 93 12.32 -5.40 13.95
CA GLY A 93 11.83 -6.74 14.20
C GLY A 93 10.43 -6.81 14.80
N ASP A 94 9.84 -5.71 15.29
CA ASP A 94 8.43 -5.70 15.69
C ASP A 94 7.52 -5.89 14.48
N THR A 95 6.44 -6.65 14.66
CA THR A 95 5.35 -6.74 13.67
C THR A 95 4.37 -5.60 13.91
N VAL A 96 3.99 -4.91 12.85
CA VAL A 96 3.08 -3.77 12.88
C VAL A 96 2.01 -3.86 11.80
N LYS A 97 0.80 -3.41 12.15
CA LYS A 97 -0.25 -3.04 11.21
C LYS A 97 -0.09 -1.55 10.90
N VAL A 98 0.04 -1.22 9.62
CA VAL A 98 0.19 0.16 9.13
C VAL A 98 -1.04 0.54 8.34
N GLU A 99 -1.60 1.70 8.63
CA GLU A 99 -2.67 2.32 7.85
C GLU A 99 -2.14 3.62 7.24
N ARG A 100 -2.20 3.72 5.91
CA ARG A 100 -1.64 4.87 5.17
C ARG A 100 -2.51 5.27 4.00
N VAL A 101 -2.39 6.53 3.59
CA VAL A 101 -2.97 7.04 2.34
C VAL A 101 -1.81 7.51 1.49
N LYS A 102 -1.55 6.84 0.37
CA LYS A 102 -0.33 7.01 -0.45
C LYS A 102 0.93 6.82 0.42
N ASP A 103 1.71 7.87 0.62
CA ASP A 103 2.95 7.87 1.41
C ASP A 103 2.75 8.42 2.83
N GLU A 104 1.56 8.90 3.16
CA GLU A 104 1.25 9.49 4.47
C GLU A 104 0.65 8.45 5.41
N VAL A 105 1.33 8.21 6.53
CA VAL A 105 0.86 7.29 7.57
C VAL A 105 -0.24 7.95 8.40
N ARG A 106 -1.31 7.20 8.66
CA ARG A 106 -2.41 7.59 9.53
C ARG A 106 -2.29 6.93 10.90
N SER A 107 -1.93 5.66 10.93
CA SER A 107 -1.70 4.92 12.17
C SER A 107 -0.64 3.82 11.99
N VAL A 108 0.07 3.52 13.07
CA VAL A 108 0.91 2.32 13.17
C VAL A 108 0.58 1.63 14.48
N GLN A 109 0.19 0.36 14.40
CA GLN A 109 -0.18 -0.44 15.55
C GLN A 109 0.74 -1.65 15.66
N LYS A 110 1.35 -1.86 16.82
CA LYS A 110 2.09 -3.10 17.09
C LYS A 110 1.13 -4.28 17.19
N THR A 111 1.41 -5.34 16.44
CA THR A 111 0.67 -6.61 16.51
C THR A 111 1.55 -7.61 17.27
N ARG A 112 0.96 -8.34 18.22
CA ARG A 112 1.68 -9.20 19.17
C ARG A 112 2.64 -10.19 18.51
#